data_AF-A0A242N757-F1
#
_entry.id   AF-A0A242N757-F1
#
_cell.length_a   1.000
_cell.length_b   1.000
_cell.length_c   1.000
_cell.angle_alpha   90.00
_cell.angle_beta   90.00
_cell.angle_gamma   90.00
#
_symmetry.space_group_name_H-M   'P 1'
#
loop_
_entity.id
_entity.type
_entity.pdbx_description
1 polymer ?
#
loop_
_entity_poly.entity_id
_entity_poly.type
_entity_poly.pdbx_seq_one_letter_code
_entity_poly.pdbx_strand_id
1 'polypeptide(L)' 'MREREAKTIAAEALQKARAQAGDSEEAVKVEFVNMMHRDPQLHEALTTLGVARLWESQNLRH' A
#
# COMPACT_ATOMS: atom_id res chain seq x y z
N MET A 1 7.72 7.14 -9.16
CA MET A 1 8.34 6.17 -8.20
C MET A 1 8.74 4.86 -8.87
N ARG A 2 9.75 4.09 -8.38
CA ARG A 2 10.03 2.70 -8.84
C ARG A 2 9.20 1.69 -8.03
N GLU A 3 8.83 0.55 -8.62
CA GLU A 3 8.01 -0.47 -7.93
C GLU A 3 8.65 -0.97 -6.62
N ARG A 4 9.97 -1.18 -6.58
CA ARG A 4 10.69 -1.59 -5.36
C ARG A 4 10.55 -0.56 -4.24
N GLU A 5 10.62 0.72 -4.58
CA GLU A 5 10.48 1.83 -3.63
C GLU A 5 9.05 1.92 -3.12
N ALA A 6 8.07 1.77 -4.03
CA ALA A 6 6.66 1.70 -3.68
C ALA A 6 6.35 0.54 -2.71
N LYS A 7 6.97 -0.64 -2.92
CA LYS A 7 6.86 -1.78 -1.99
C LYS A 7 7.39 -1.43 -0.60
N THR A 8 8.55 -0.77 -0.52
CA THR A 8 9.13 -0.34 0.76
C THR A 8 8.21 0.62 1.50
N ILE A 9 7.73 1.68 0.81
CA ILE A 9 6.83 2.69 1.40
C ILE A 9 5.54 2.04 1.91
N ALA A 10 4.90 1.19 1.09
CA ALA A 10 3.68 0.50 1.48
C ALA A 10 3.89 -0.44 2.68
N ALA A 11 5.03 -1.15 2.74
CA ALA A 11 5.36 -2.05 3.84
C ALA A 11 5.59 -1.29 5.15
N GLU A 12 6.34 -0.19 5.11
CA GLU A 12 6.60 0.67 6.27
C GLU A 12 5.30 1.29 6.80
N ALA A 13 4.43 1.77 5.90
CA ALA A 13 3.13 2.30 6.29
C ALA A 13 2.25 1.21 6.92
N LEU A 14 2.26 -0.02 6.40
CA LEU A 14 1.48 -1.13 6.97
C LEU A 14 2.00 -1.51 8.37
N GLN A 15 3.33 -1.50 8.56
CA GLN A 15 3.93 -1.73 9.87
C GLN A 15 3.54 -0.63 10.87
N LYS A 16 3.52 0.63 10.44
CA LYS A 16 3.06 1.76 11.27
C LYS A 16 1.58 1.66 11.62
N ALA A 17 0.73 1.28 10.66
CA ALA A 17 -0.70 1.07 10.90
C ALA A 17 -0.92 -0.05 11.93
N ARG A 18 -0.18 -1.16 11.83
CA ARG A 18 -0.19 -2.25 12.84
C ARG A 18 0.27 -1.78 14.21
N ALA A 19 1.33 -0.98 14.28
CA ALA A 19 1.83 -0.46 15.54
C ALA A 19 0.82 0.47 16.25
N GLN A 20 0.02 1.22 15.48
CA GLN A 20 -0.98 2.14 16.03
C GLN A 20 -2.32 1.46 16.37
N ALA A 21 -2.78 0.55 15.50
CA ALA A 21 -4.09 -0.10 15.63
C ALA A 21 -4.06 -1.41 16.43
N GLY A 22 -2.87 -1.95 16.72
CA GLY A 22 -2.70 -3.20 17.45
C GLY A 22 -3.08 -4.43 16.62
N ASP A 23 -3.64 -5.44 17.28
CA ASP A 23 -3.96 -6.74 16.67
C ASP A 23 -5.28 -6.77 15.89
N SER A 24 -6.06 -5.69 15.90
CA SER A 24 -7.33 -5.61 15.19
C SER A 24 -7.09 -5.35 13.71
N GLU A 25 -7.30 -6.37 12.87
CA GLU A 25 -7.13 -6.25 11.41
C GLU A 25 -8.00 -5.13 10.81
N GLU A 26 -9.23 -4.96 11.30
CA GLU A 26 -10.12 -3.90 10.83
C GLU A 26 -9.60 -2.50 11.21
N ALA A 27 -9.08 -2.35 12.43
CA ALA A 27 -8.47 -1.09 12.85
C ALA A 27 -7.18 -0.79 12.05
N VAL A 28 -6.40 -1.82 11.72
CA VAL A 28 -5.21 -1.68 10.84
C VAL A 28 -5.62 -1.20 9.45
N LYS A 29 -6.70 -1.73 8.87
CA LYS A 29 -7.20 -1.28 7.57
C LYS A 29 -7.65 0.17 7.61
N VAL A 30 -8.43 0.55 8.61
CA VAL A 30 -8.89 1.94 8.78
C VAL A 30 -7.70 2.89 8.93
N GLU A 31 -6.72 2.54 9.77
CA GLU A 31 -5.55 3.38 9.97
C GLU A 31 -4.68 3.47 8.72
N PHE A 32 -4.48 2.35 8.01
CA PHE A 32 -3.72 2.34 6.76
C PHE A 32 -4.39 3.20 5.67
N VAL A 33 -5.73 3.18 5.57
CA VAL A 33 -6.48 4.05 4.65
C VAL A 33 -6.38 5.52 5.08
N ASN A 34 -6.45 5.81 6.38
CA ASN A 34 -6.24 7.16 6.89
C ASN A 34 -4.84 7.69 6.57
N MET A 35 -3.81 6.85 6.72
CA MET A 35 -2.44 7.18 6.33
C MET A 35 -2.34 7.46 4.83
N MET A 36 -2.96 6.64 3.98
CA MET A 36 -2.97 6.85 2.52
C MET A 36 -3.59 8.22 2.15
N HIS A 37 -4.65 8.65 2.83
CA HIS A 37 -5.26 9.95 2.58
C HIS A 37 -4.41 11.14 3.04
N ARG A 38 -3.56 10.94 4.05
CA ARG A 38 -2.73 12.00 4.65
C ARG A 38 -1.32 12.05 4.06
N ASP A 39 -0.85 10.97 3.47
CA ASP A 39 0.48 10.83 2.89
C ASP A 39 0.40 10.63 1.37
N PRO A 40 0.65 11.70 0.58
CA PRO A 40 0.65 11.63 -0.88
C PRO A 40 1.69 10.65 -1.44
N GLN A 41 2.80 10.41 -0.75
CA GLN A 41 3.81 9.45 -1.20
C GLN A 41 3.31 8.01 -1.05
N LEU A 42 2.61 7.70 0.05
CA LEU A 42 1.95 6.41 0.22
C LEU A 42 0.85 6.21 -0.83
N HIS A 43 0.09 7.25 -1.16
CA HIS A 43 -0.90 7.21 -2.22
C HIS A 43 -0.27 6.90 -3.60
N GLU A 44 0.82 7.58 -3.98
CA GLU A 44 1.56 7.30 -5.22
C GLU A 44 2.14 5.87 -5.23
N ALA A 45 2.67 5.41 -4.09
CA ALA A 45 3.21 4.07 -3.93
C ALA A 45 2.13 3.00 -4.19
N LEU A 46 0.97 3.10 -3.53
CA LEU A 46 -0.13 2.15 -3.71
C LEU A 46 -0.68 2.19 -5.14
N THR A 47 -0.75 3.38 -5.76
CA THR A 47 -1.15 3.52 -7.16
C THR A 47 -0.16 2.81 -8.09
N THR A 48 1.14 3.01 -7.88
CA THR A 48 2.20 2.35 -8.66
C THR A 48 2.10 0.82 -8.56
N LEU A 49 1.91 0.29 -7.36
CA LEU A 49 1.74 -1.15 -7.12
C LEU A 49 0.44 -1.69 -7.74
N GLY A 50 -0.65 -0.91 -7.68
CA GLY A 50 -1.93 -1.26 -8.28
C GLY A 50 -1.83 -1.38 -9.80
N VAL A 51 -1.17 -0.42 -10.46
CA VAL A 51 -0.93 -0.45 -11.91
C VAL A 51 -0.03 -1.63 -12.30
N ALA A 52 1.05 -1.88 -11.55
CA ALA A 52 1.92 -3.02 -11.80
C ALA A 52 1.16 -4.36 -11.72
N ARG A 53 0.32 -4.54 -10.69
CA ARG A 53 -0.51 -5.75 -10.52
C ARG A 53 -1.55 -5.89 -11.63
N LEU A 54 -2.16 -4.80 -12.08
CA LEU A 54 -3.08 -4.82 -13.21
C LEU A 54 -2.35 -5.29 -14.47
N TRP A 55 -1.15 -4.77 -14.73
CA TRP A 55 -0.36 -5.15 -15.90
C TRP A 55 0.06 -6.63 -15.87
N GLU A 56 0.52 -7.13 -14.72
CA GLU A 56 0.79 -8.56 -14.50
C GLU A 56 -0.44 -9.43 -14.80
N SER A 57 -1.62 -9.00 -14.33
CA SER A 57 -2.86 -9.77 -14.53
C SER A 57 -3.31 -9.85 -15.99
N GLN A 58 -2.94 -8.86 -16.83
CA GLN A 58 -3.22 -8.89 -18.27
C GLN A 58 -2.22 -9.78 -19.00
N ASN A 59 -0.94 -9.76 -18.61
CA ASN A 59 0.08 -10.60 -19.21
C ASN A 59 -0.11 -12.10 -18.90
N LEU A 60 -0.74 -12.45 -17.78
CA LEU A 60 -1.09 -13.83 -17.43
C LEU A 60 -2.26 -14.40 -18.24
N ARG A 61 -2.97 -13.56 -19.02
CA ARG A 61 -4.11 -13.97 -19.86
C ARG A 61 -3.72 -14.23 -21.33
N HIS A 62 -2.44 -14.16 -21.66
CA HIS A 62 -1.86 -14.42 -22.99
C HIS A 62 -0.85 -15.57 -22.93
#